data_AF-A0A969WNP0-F1
#
_entry.id   AF-A0A969WNP0-F1
#
_cell.length_a   1.000
_cell.length_b   1.000
_cell.length_c   1.000
_cell.angle_alpha   90.00
_cell.angle_beta   90.00
_cell.angle_gamma   90.00
#
_symmetry.space_group_name_H-M   'P 1'
#
loop_
_entity.id
_entity.type
_entity.pdbx_description
1 polymer ?
#
loop_
_entity_poly.entity_id
_entity_poly.type
_entity_poly.pdbx_seq_one_letter_code
_entity_poly.pdbx_strand_id
1 'polypeptide(L)'
;SDKQKLIPLKKRVGFLDKKMRIVSKYCDTQEDWLKWTKIAFQSSYGYEWQGDNLLIARENLLYTFIDYYQDKFKDTPSIELQKEIAEIIVWNIFQMDGLKYVIPMSCKTEKITIKGAGTLFGKEDDRIEERPCEGCKTNKPKKHNGIYVKIMNWKKGKTIRFVDIVG
;
A
#
# COMPACT_ATOMS: atom_id res chain seq x y z
N SER A 1 23.18 9.93 -24.35
CA SER A 1 22.09 9.76 -23.36
C SER A 1 21.43 11.11 -23.21
N ASP A 2 20.34 11.32 -23.94
CA ASP A 2 19.59 12.57 -23.89
C ASP A 2 19.08 12.77 -22.47
N LYS A 3 19.55 13.82 -21.80
CA LYS A 3 19.05 14.20 -20.47
C LYS A 3 17.57 14.46 -20.60
N GLN A 4 16.75 13.51 -20.16
CA GLN A 4 15.31 13.66 -20.11
C GLN A 4 15.00 14.90 -19.27
N LYS A 5 14.49 15.95 -19.93
CA LYS A 5 14.26 17.25 -19.30
C LYS A 5 13.15 17.08 -18.26
N LEU A 6 13.47 17.31 -16.99
CA LEU A 6 12.49 17.23 -15.91
C LEU A 6 11.30 18.15 -16.18
N ILE A 7 10.09 17.63 -15.97
CA ILE A 7 8.86 18.41 -16.14
C ILE A 7 8.81 19.48 -15.05
N PRO A 8 8.69 20.78 -15.40
CA PRO A 8 8.55 21.85 -14.42
C PRO A 8 7.37 21.58 -13.47
N LEU A 9 7.54 21.87 -12.18
CA LEU A 9 6.56 21.56 -11.13
C LEU A 9 5.13 22.06 -11.50
N LYS A 10 5.03 23.28 -12.04
CA LYS A 10 3.76 23.89 -12.47
C LYS A 10 3.03 23.11 -13.58
N LYS A 11 3.75 22.31 -14.38
CA LYS A 11 3.21 21.50 -15.48
C LYS A 11 2.91 20.05 -15.07
N ARG A 12 3.31 19.61 -13.87
CA ARG A 12 3.02 18.26 -13.38
C ARG A 12 1.54 18.12 -13.05
N VAL A 13 0.97 16.96 -13.35
CA VAL A 13 -0.48 16.67 -13.23
C VAL A 13 -0.76 15.40 -12.43
N GLY A 14 0.20 14.93 -11.64
CA GLY A 14 0.00 13.79 -10.75
C GLY A 14 -1.13 14.05 -9.74
N PHE A 15 -1.74 12.98 -9.23
CA PHE A 15 -2.83 13.10 -8.26
C PHE A 15 -2.41 13.91 -7.02
N LEU A 16 -1.16 13.77 -6.60
CA LEU A 16 -0.61 14.48 -5.44
C LEU A 16 -0.19 15.90 -5.80
N ASP A 17 0.28 16.16 -7.02
CA ASP A 17 0.60 17.51 -7.50
C ASP A 17 -0.60 18.45 -7.37
N LYS A 18 -1.81 17.95 -7.58
CA LYS A 18 -3.03 18.77 -7.41
C LYS A 18 -3.22 19.18 -5.95
N LYS A 19 -3.02 18.26 -5.00
CA LYS A 19 -3.11 18.57 -3.55
C LYS A 19 -1.99 19.52 -3.13
N MET A 20 -0.74 19.22 -3.52
CA MET A 20 0.43 20.02 -3.16
C MET A 20 0.35 21.45 -3.70
N ARG A 21 -0.14 21.66 -4.93
CA ARG A 21 -0.39 23.01 -5.45
C ARG A 21 -1.36 23.81 -4.60
N ILE A 22 -2.44 23.19 -4.13
CA ILE A 22 -3.43 23.85 -3.27
C ILE A 22 -2.82 24.16 -1.90
N VAL A 23 -2.11 23.21 -1.29
CA VAL A 23 -1.42 23.43 -0.01
C VAL A 23 -0.40 24.57 -0.13
N SER A 24 0.47 24.54 -1.14
CA SER A 24 1.47 25.60 -1.38
C SER A 24 0.85 26.96 -1.73
N LYS A 25 -0.37 26.99 -2.27
CA LYS A 25 -1.08 28.24 -2.60
C LYS A 25 -1.68 28.92 -1.37
N TYR A 26 -2.24 28.14 -0.44
CA TYR A 26 -3.01 28.68 0.70
C TYR A 26 -2.32 28.61 2.05
N CYS A 27 -1.17 27.92 2.16
CA CYS A 27 -0.38 27.88 3.39
C CYS A 27 0.86 28.76 3.23
N ASP A 28 0.99 29.75 4.11
CA ASP A 28 2.11 30.70 4.08
C ASP A 28 3.22 30.35 5.08
N THR A 29 2.85 29.78 6.23
CA THR A 29 3.81 29.32 7.24
C THR A 29 4.30 27.91 6.90
N GLN A 30 5.55 27.61 7.29
CA GLN A 30 6.12 26.29 7.13
C GLN A 30 5.37 25.24 7.95
N GLU A 31 4.93 25.59 9.16
CA GLU A 31 4.17 24.71 10.04
C GLU A 31 2.84 24.28 9.41
N ASP A 32 2.04 25.25 8.94
CA ASP A 32 0.75 24.95 8.30
C ASP A 32 0.94 24.15 7.02
N TRP A 33 1.95 24.52 6.22
CA TRP A 33 2.26 23.80 4.99
C TRP A 33 2.61 22.33 5.26
N LEU A 34 3.43 22.06 6.26
CA LEU A 34 3.82 20.70 6.64
C LEU A 34 2.63 19.90 7.17
N LYS A 35 1.80 20.52 8.00
CA LYS A 35 0.57 19.89 8.51
C LYS A 35 -0.35 19.45 7.38
N TRP A 36 -0.66 20.34 6.44
CA TRP A 36 -1.56 20.03 5.33
C TRP A 36 -0.92 19.10 4.30
N THR A 37 0.40 19.17 4.13
CA THR A 37 1.16 18.22 3.31
C THR A 37 1.05 16.81 3.88
N LYS A 38 1.29 16.62 5.18
CA LYS A 38 1.14 15.31 5.83
C LYS A 38 -0.27 14.76 5.64
N ILE A 39 -1.31 15.58 5.82
CA ILE A 39 -2.70 15.18 5.56
C ILE A 39 -2.91 14.80 4.08
N ALA A 40 -2.33 15.54 3.14
CA ALA A 40 -2.43 15.23 1.71
C ALA A 40 -1.82 13.86 1.37
N PHE A 41 -0.66 13.54 1.94
CA PHE A 41 -0.02 12.23 1.79
C PHE A 41 -0.81 11.12 2.50
N GLN A 42 -1.20 11.32 3.76
CA GLN A 42 -1.98 10.37 4.56
C GLN A 42 -3.35 10.04 3.93
N SER A 43 -3.93 10.97 3.18
CA SER A 43 -5.21 10.80 2.45
C SER A 43 -5.04 10.36 1.00
N SER A 44 -3.84 9.96 0.58
CA SER A 44 -3.59 9.48 -0.78
C SER A 44 -3.08 8.06 -0.72
N TYR A 45 -3.83 7.13 -1.30
CA TYR A 45 -3.53 5.70 -1.30
C TYR A 45 -3.36 5.20 -2.72
N GLY A 46 -2.58 4.13 -2.88
CA GLY A 46 -2.36 3.48 -4.16
C GLY A 46 -1.89 2.05 -3.92
N TYR A 47 -2.16 1.17 -4.87
CA TYR A 47 -1.64 -0.19 -4.83
C TYR A 47 -1.17 -0.64 -6.20
N GLU A 48 -0.28 -1.62 -6.18
CA GLU A 48 0.28 -2.23 -7.38
C GLU A 48 0.32 -3.76 -7.16
N TRP A 49 0.16 -4.55 -8.24
CA TRP A 49 0.05 -6.00 -8.17
C TRP A 49 1.40 -6.72 -8.29
N GLN A 50 2.26 -6.36 -9.25
CA GLN A 50 3.52 -7.06 -9.54
C GLN A 50 4.62 -6.86 -8.48
N GLY A 51 4.64 -5.72 -7.83
CA GLY A 51 5.59 -5.25 -6.81
C GLY A 51 6.81 -4.52 -7.37
N ASP A 52 7.12 -4.67 -8.66
CA ASP A 52 8.33 -4.16 -9.31
C ASP A 52 8.37 -2.63 -9.43
N ASN A 53 7.23 -2.00 -9.73
CA ASN A 53 7.09 -0.56 -9.84
C ASN A 53 6.84 0.14 -8.50
N LEU A 54 6.69 -0.62 -7.42
CA LEU A 54 6.30 -0.08 -6.11
C LEU A 54 7.38 0.84 -5.53
N LEU A 55 8.65 0.44 -5.62
CA LEU A 55 9.77 1.24 -5.12
C LEU A 55 9.87 2.57 -5.87
N ILE A 56 9.82 2.52 -7.20
CA ILE A 56 9.90 3.71 -8.07
C ILE A 56 8.72 4.66 -7.78
N ALA A 57 7.51 4.12 -7.60
CA ALA A 57 6.34 4.93 -7.26
C ALA A 57 6.52 5.66 -5.91
N ARG A 58 7.06 4.97 -4.89
CA ARG A 58 7.32 5.57 -3.58
C ARG A 58 8.41 6.65 -3.64
N GLU A 59 9.48 6.38 -4.38
CA GLU A 59 10.56 7.33 -4.60
C GLU A 59 10.06 8.60 -5.29
N ASN A 60 9.26 8.46 -6.35
CA ASN A 60 8.67 9.59 -7.07
C ASN A 60 7.77 10.46 -6.19
N LEU A 61 7.03 9.87 -5.25
CA LEU A 61 6.21 10.62 -4.29
C LEU A 61 7.06 11.35 -3.26
N LEU A 62 8.15 10.75 -2.80
CA LEU A 62 9.11 11.41 -1.91
C LEU A 62 9.81 12.58 -2.62
N TYR A 63 10.26 12.40 -3.85
CA TYR A 63 10.81 13.51 -4.65
C TYR A 63 9.77 14.59 -4.91
N THR A 64 8.51 14.23 -5.13
CA THR A 64 7.43 15.23 -5.23
C THR A 64 7.36 16.09 -3.97
N PHE A 65 7.40 15.48 -2.78
CA PHE A 65 7.46 16.23 -1.53
C PHE A 65 8.66 17.20 -1.47
N ILE A 66 9.85 16.70 -1.79
CA ILE A 66 11.10 17.47 -1.76
C ILE A 66 11.03 18.65 -2.74
N ASP A 67 10.59 18.40 -3.98
CA ASP A 67 10.47 19.42 -5.02
C ASP A 67 9.51 20.56 -4.62
N TYR A 68 8.35 20.23 -4.03
CA TYR A 68 7.42 21.26 -3.57
C TYR A 68 7.93 22.01 -2.34
N TYR A 69 8.65 21.35 -1.43
CA TYR A 69 9.27 21.99 -0.28
C TYR A 69 10.34 22.98 -0.73
N GLN A 70 11.23 22.55 -1.63
CA GLN A 70 12.26 23.40 -2.23
C GLN A 70 11.68 24.56 -3.03
N ASP A 71 10.59 24.34 -3.78
CA ASP A 71 9.95 25.45 -4.52
C ASP A 71 9.35 26.50 -3.56
N LYS A 72 8.71 26.07 -2.46
CA LYS A 72 8.03 26.97 -1.51
C LYS A 72 9.00 27.70 -0.58
N PHE A 73 9.97 27.01 0.00
CA PHE A 73 10.84 27.55 1.06
C PHE A 73 12.26 27.86 0.59
N LYS A 74 12.63 27.47 -0.64
CA LYS A 74 14.00 27.62 -1.18
C LYS A 74 15.06 26.94 -0.32
N ASP A 75 14.65 25.89 0.39
CA ASP A 75 15.49 25.10 1.29
C ASP A 75 15.19 23.60 1.11
N THR A 76 16.05 22.72 1.64
CA THR A 76 15.88 21.27 1.58
C THR A 76 15.28 20.74 2.88
N PRO A 77 14.27 19.85 2.84
CA PRO A 77 13.70 19.30 4.06
C PRO A 77 14.74 18.44 4.80
N SER A 78 14.70 18.46 6.13
CA SER A 78 15.59 17.64 6.96
C SER A 78 15.38 16.14 6.71
N ILE A 79 16.39 15.33 7.05
CA ILE A 79 16.33 13.87 6.87
C ILE A 79 15.21 13.26 7.72
N GLU A 80 14.96 13.80 8.91
CA GLU A 80 13.90 13.37 9.82
C GLU A 80 12.52 13.58 9.18
N LEU A 81 12.31 14.74 8.57
CA LEU A 81 11.07 15.06 7.88
C LEU A 81 10.87 14.20 6.62
N GLN A 82 11.95 13.94 5.86
CA GLN A 82 11.89 13.03 4.73
C GLN A 82 11.53 11.61 5.16
N LYS A 83 12.08 11.11 6.27
CA LYS A 83 11.74 9.80 6.85
C LYS A 83 10.27 9.73 7.26
N GLU A 84 9.75 10.78 7.89
CA GLU A 84 8.34 10.82 8.29
C GLU A 84 7.39 10.73 7.09
N ILE A 85 7.67 11.49 6.01
CA ILE A 85 6.89 11.41 4.78
C ILE A 85 7.06 10.04 4.09
N ALA A 86 8.27 9.49 4.08
CA ALA A 86 8.53 8.16 3.53
C ALA A 86 7.74 7.07 4.27
N GLU A 87 7.60 7.15 5.59
CA GLU A 87 6.79 6.21 6.37
C GLU A 87 5.31 6.28 5.97
N ILE A 88 4.77 7.49 5.78
CA ILE A 88 3.40 7.68 5.28
C ILE A 88 3.25 7.04 3.89
N ILE A 89 4.20 7.28 2.99
CA ILE A 89 4.21 6.72 1.63
C ILE A 89 4.23 5.19 1.67
N VAL A 90 5.06 4.58 2.51
CA VAL A 90 5.16 3.11 2.63
C VAL A 90 3.86 2.48 3.11
N TRP A 91 3.17 3.12 4.07
CA TRP A 91 1.86 2.67 4.54
C TRP A 91 0.74 2.86 3.52
N ASN A 92 0.83 3.87 2.66
CA ASN A 92 -0.25 4.27 1.77
C ASN A 92 -0.12 3.73 0.33
N ILE A 93 1.10 3.41 -0.09
CA ILE A 93 1.42 2.85 -1.41
C ILE A 93 1.97 1.44 -1.19
N PHE A 94 1.18 0.41 -1.46
CA PHE A 94 1.49 -0.96 -1.05
C PHE A 94 1.14 -1.99 -2.14
N GLN A 95 1.64 -3.22 -1.99
CA GLN A 95 1.32 -4.30 -2.93
C GLN A 95 -0.01 -4.96 -2.56
N MET A 96 -0.93 -5.12 -3.52
CA MET A 96 -2.23 -5.75 -3.27
C MET A 96 -2.86 -6.32 -4.55
N ASP A 97 -3.54 -7.46 -4.41
CA ASP A 97 -4.51 -7.93 -5.39
C ASP A 97 -5.84 -7.18 -5.21
N GLY A 98 -6.17 -6.31 -6.16
CA GLY A 98 -7.36 -5.44 -6.10
C GLY A 98 -8.70 -6.16 -6.12
N LEU A 99 -8.76 -7.45 -6.50
CA LEU A 99 -9.98 -8.25 -6.48
C LEU A 99 -10.12 -9.03 -5.17
N LYS A 100 -8.99 -9.44 -4.58
CA LYS A 100 -8.97 -10.32 -3.40
C LYS A 100 -8.64 -9.59 -2.09
N TYR A 101 -8.08 -8.39 -2.16
CA TYR A 101 -7.55 -7.59 -1.06
C TYR A 101 -6.47 -8.27 -0.20
N VAL A 102 -5.79 -9.25 -0.79
CA VAL A 102 -4.65 -9.97 -0.20
C VAL A 102 -3.36 -9.60 -0.91
N ILE A 103 -2.22 -9.92 -0.29
CA ILE A 103 -0.92 -9.87 -0.97
C ILE A 103 -1.01 -10.79 -2.20
N PRO A 104 -0.61 -10.33 -3.40
CA PRO A 104 -0.63 -11.14 -4.61
C PRO A 104 0.01 -12.50 -4.39
N MET A 105 -0.60 -13.55 -4.96
CA MET A 105 -0.13 -14.94 -4.86
C MET A 105 -0.07 -15.52 -3.43
N SER A 106 -0.65 -14.87 -2.41
CA SER A 106 -0.65 -15.39 -1.03
C SER A 106 -1.75 -16.41 -0.73
N CYS A 107 -2.76 -16.55 -1.59
CA CYS A 107 -3.78 -17.61 -1.46
C CYS A 107 -3.16 -18.97 -1.76
N LYS A 108 -3.50 -19.99 -0.97
CA LYS A 108 -2.94 -21.34 -1.10
C LYS A 108 -4.01 -22.41 -1.13
N THR A 109 -3.70 -23.54 -1.76
CA THR A 109 -4.45 -24.79 -1.59
C THR A 109 -3.84 -25.52 -0.41
N GLU A 110 -4.64 -25.77 0.62
CA GLU A 110 -4.19 -26.47 1.82
C GLU A 110 -4.20 -27.98 1.55
N LYS A 111 -3.12 -28.65 1.91
CA LYS A 111 -3.02 -30.12 1.87
C LYS A 111 -3.24 -30.63 3.28
N ILE A 112 -4.38 -31.27 3.52
CA ILE A 112 -4.74 -31.81 4.82
C ILE A 112 -4.49 -33.32 4.80
N THR A 113 -3.63 -33.79 5.68
CA THR A 113 -3.43 -35.23 5.91
C THR A 113 -4.52 -35.73 6.84
N ILE A 114 -5.47 -36.48 6.31
CA ILE A 114 -6.46 -37.21 7.09
C ILE A 114 -5.79 -38.51 7.52
N LYS A 115 -5.51 -38.63 8.83
CA LYS A 115 -4.94 -39.85 9.37
C LYS A 115 -5.92 -41.00 9.22
N GLY A 116 -5.45 -42.13 8.72
CA GLY A 116 -6.28 -43.32 8.58
C GLY A 116 -6.76 -43.80 9.95
N ALA A 117 -8.05 -44.15 10.03
CA ALA A 117 -8.61 -44.65 11.28
C ALA A 117 -8.06 -46.05 11.58
N GLY A 118 -7.67 -46.28 12.83
CA GLY A 118 -7.39 -47.62 13.33
C GLY A 118 -8.69 -48.33 13.65
N THR A 119 -9.03 -49.39 12.92
CA THR A 119 -10.19 -50.24 13.20
C THR A 119 -9.75 -51.60 13.75
N LEU A 120 -10.69 -52.41 14.23
CA LEU A 120 -10.43 -53.78 14.71
C LEU A 120 -9.79 -54.67 13.61
N PHE A 121 -9.85 -54.26 12.34
CA PHE A 121 -9.39 -55.01 11.17
C PHE A 121 -8.10 -54.45 10.54
N GLY A 122 -7.47 -53.45 11.16
CA GLY A 122 -6.23 -52.85 10.66
C GLY A 122 -6.26 -51.32 10.68
N LYS A 123 -5.10 -50.72 10.40
CA LYS A 123 -4.94 -49.26 10.28
C LYS A 123 -5.08 -48.87 8.82
N GLU A 124 -6.03 -48.00 8.51
CA GLU A 124 -6.12 -47.42 7.17
C GLU A 124 -4.91 -46.50 6.90
N ASP A 125 -4.53 -46.36 5.62
CA ASP A 125 -3.48 -45.43 5.21
C ASP A 125 -3.96 -43.97 5.30
N ASP A 126 -3.01 -43.07 5.56
CA ASP A 126 -3.26 -41.63 5.58
C ASP A 126 -3.63 -41.14 4.16
N ARG A 127 -4.67 -40.30 4.08
CA ARG A 127 -5.14 -39.71 2.81
C ARG A 127 -4.79 -38.22 2.77
N ILE A 128 -4.35 -37.73 1.61
CA ILE A 128 -4.10 -36.31 1.39
C ILE A 128 -5.31 -35.70 0.69
N GLU A 129 -5.97 -34.74 1.34
CA GLU A 129 -7.06 -33.95 0.76
C GLU A 129 -6.54 -32.56 0.38
N GLU A 130 -6.71 -32.16 -0.88
CA GLU A 130 -6.39 -30.79 -1.33
C GLU A 130 -7.63 -29.89 -1.22
N ARG A 131 -7.60 -28.92 -0.31
CA ARG A 131 -8.65 -27.91 -0.12
C ARG A 131 -8.24 -26.59 -0.75
N PRO A 132 -8.81 -26.20 -1.91
CA PRO A 132 -8.48 -24.92 -2.52
C PRO A 132 -9.15 -23.78 -1.76
N CYS A 133 -8.57 -22.58 -1.86
CA CYS A 133 -9.12 -21.37 -1.28
C CYS A 133 -10.58 -21.12 -1.69
N GLU A 134 -11.48 -21.08 -0.71
CA GLU A 134 -12.93 -20.84 -0.94
C GLU A 134 -13.17 -19.47 -1.59
N GLY A 135 -12.45 -18.44 -1.13
CA GLY A 135 -12.54 -17.09 -1.71
C GLY A 135 -12.19 -17.05 -3.19
N CYS A 136 -11.19 -17.82 -3.64
CA CYS A 136 -10.83 -17.90 -5.06
C CYS A 136 -11.90 -18.62 -5.90
N LYS A 137 -12.59 -19.62 -5.34
CA LYS A 137 -13.69 -20.31 -6.03
C LYS A 137 -14.95 -19.46 -6.11
N THR A 138 -15.26 -18.73 -5.04
CA THR A 138 -16.53 -18.02 -4.87
C THR A 138 -16.44 -16.53 -5.22
N ASN A 139 -15.25 -16.02 -5.53
CA ASN A 139 -14.95 -14.59 -5.68
C ASN A 139 -15.47 -13.74 -4.50
N LYS A 140 -15.43 -14.30 -3.28
CA LYS A 140 -15.84 -13.60 -2.06
C LYS A 140 -14.61 -13.02 -1.37
N PRO A 141 -14.42 -11.68 -1.35
CA PRO A 141 -13.20 -11.08 -0.82
C PRO A 141 -12.93 -11.39 0.65
N LYS A 142 -13.96 -11.60 1.47
CA LYS A 142 -13.83 -11.94 2.90
C LYS A 142 -13.52 -13.43 3.17
N LYS A 143 -13.48 -14.28 2.13
CA LYS A 143 -13.28 -15.73 2.24
C LYS A 143 -11.94 -16.22 1.68
N HIS A 144 -11.04 -15.31 1.32
CA HIS A 144 -9.68 -15.71 0.95
C HIS A 144 -8.92 -16.18 2.19
N ASN A 145 -8.12 -17.24 2.02
CA ASN A 145 -7.16 -17.74 3.01
C ASN A 145 -5.75 -17.15 2.83
N GLY A 146 -5.60 -16.20 1.91
CA GLY A 146 -4.35 -15.46 1.71
C GLY A 146 -4.11 -14.42 2.80
N ILE A 147 -2.96 -13.74 2.70
CA ILE A 147 -2.56 -12.71 3.67
C ILE A 147 -3.26 -11.41 3.29
N TYR A 148 -4.28 -11.02 4.05
CA TYR A 148 -4.95 -9.73 3.84
C TYR A 148 -4.00 -8.55 4.05
N VAL A 149 -4.06 -7.60 3.13
CA VAL A 149 -3.26 -6.38 3.20
C VAL A 149 -3.74 -5.53 4.37
N LYS A 150 -2.78 -4.93 5.08
CA LYS A 150 -3.01 -4.00 6.19
C LYS A 150 -2.65 -2.59 5.76
N ILE A 151 -3.45 -1.63 6.20
CA ILE A 151 -3.22 -0.19 6.01
C ILE A 151 -3.21 0.53 7.35
N MET A 152 -2.62 1.71 7.39
CA MET A 152 -2.65 2.58 8.58
C MET A 152 -3.96 3.37 8.63
N ASN A 153 -4.68 3.28 9.74
CA ASN A 153 -5.73 4.22 10.09
C ASN A 153 -5.09 5.43 10.78
N TRP A 154 -4.78 6.47 9.99
CA TRP A 154 -4.10 7.69 10.48
C TRP A 154 -4.87 8.45 11.56
N LYS A 155 -6.21 8.30 11.64
CA LYS A 155 -7.01 8.93 12.70
C LYS A 155 -6.86 8.21 14.05
N LYS A 156 -6.73 6.88 14.03
CA LYS A 156 -6.65 6.04 15.24
C LYS A 156 -5.23 5.60 15.58
N GLY A 157 -4.25 5.82 14.69
CA GLY A 157 -2.87 5.34 14.84
C GLY A 157 -2.79 3.81 14.90
N LYS A 158 -3.70 3.10 14.24
CA LYS A 158 -3.79 1.62 14.30
C LYS A 158 -3.84 1.01 12.91
N THR A 159 -3.25 -0.17 12.77
CA THR A 159 -3.34 -0.97 11.55
C THR A 159 -4.68 -1.67 11.45
N ILE A 160 -5.27 -1.64 10.26
CA ILE A 160 -6.55 -2.31 9.94
C ILE A 160 -6.38 -3.09 8.64
N ARG A 161 -7.21 -4.12 8.40
CA ARG A 161 -7.19 -4.83 7.12
C ARG A 161 -7.94 -4.03 6.08
N PHE A 162 -7.41 -3.97 4.86
CA PHE A 162 -8.07 -3.26 3.76
C PHE A 162 -9.45 -3.85 3.43
N VAL A 163 -9.61 -5.18 3.54
CA VAL A 163 -10.92 -5.83 3.31
C VAL A 163 -12.02 -5.37 4.27
N ASP A 164 -11.66 -4.89 5.47
CA ASP A 164 -12.64 -4.46 6.49
C ASP A 164 -13.21 -3.05 6.21
N ILE A 165 -12.65 -2.32 5.24
CA ILE A 165 -13.12 -0.98 4.86
C ILE A 165 -13.87 -0.94 3.52
N VAL A 166 -13.77 -1.99 2.69
CA VAL A 166 -14.33 -2.02 1.32
C VAL A 166 -15.69 -2.72 1.24
N GLY A 167 -16.24 -3.23 2.34
CA GLY A 167 -17.62 -3.74 2.30
C GLY A 167 -18.18 -4.10 3.65
#